data_AF-A0A812Y4Z4-F1
#
_entry.id   AF-A0A812Y4Z4-F1
#
_cell.length_a   1.000
_cell.length_b   1.000
_cell.length_c   1.000
_cell.angle_alpha   90.00
_cell.angle_beta   90.00
_cell.angle_gamma   90.00
#
_symmetry.space_group_name_H-M   'P 1'
#
loop_
_entity.id
_entity.type
_entity.pdbx_description
1 polymer ?
#
loop_
_entity_poly.entity_id
_entity_poly.type
_entity_poly.pdbx_seq_one_letter_code
_entity_poly.pdbx_strand_id
1 'polypeptide(L)'
;TPFYWEPACVNHLLGCNADGENLECRFCGEGAYADIRCPTEEQHCTWPGAEPVTPYYWDTTCQMGHLGCNADGIHIECRFCEMFPFKSVRCPPYARPEIPTYECWFPHGTAQTYYWDNNCKIGILGCLADGIHEQCRYCGPGSHGAYEGIPCPAPPTVLP
;
A
#
# COMPACT_ATOMS: atom_id res chain seq x y z
N THR A 1 5.03 2.69 -31.60
CA THR A 1 5.63 1.82 -30.58
C THR A 1 5.10 2.15 -29.20
N PRO A 2 4.26 1.29 -28.61
CA PRO A 2 3.79 1.44 -27.23
C PRO A 2 4.93 1.20 -26.22
N PHE A 3 4.75 1.67 -24.98
CA PHE A 3 5.70 1.52 -23.89
C PHE A 3 4.98 1.37 -22.54
N TYR A 4 5.66 0.83 -21.53
CA TYR A 4 5.14 0.60 -20.18
C TYR A 4 6.21 0.82 -19.12
N TRP A 5 5.80 0.98 -17.86
CA TRP A 5 6.73 1.06 -16.74
C TRP A 5 7.19 -0.33 -16.30
N GLU A 6 8.48 -0.62 -16.42
CA GLU A 6 9.13 -1.82 -15.94
C GLU A 6 10.25 -1.46 -14.95
N PRO A 7 10.07 -1.67 -13.63
CA PRO A 7 11.11 -1.35 -12.65
C PRO A 7 12.43 -2.12 -12.83
N ALA A 8 12.39 -3.24 -13.53
CA ALA A 8 13.57 -4.03 -13.87
C ALA A 8 14.30 -3.52 -15.13
N CYS A 9 13.71 -2.57 -15.86
CA CYS A 9 14.34 -1.95 -17.01
C CYS A 9 15.51 -1.08 -16.55
N VAL A 10 16.70 -1.43 -16.99
CA VAL A 10 17.94 -0.72 -16.66
C VAL A 10 18.76 -0.50 -17.92
N ASN A 11 19.80 0.32 -17.78
CA ASN A 11 20.64 0.72 -18.91
C ASN A 11 21.12 -0.50 -19.71
N HIS A 12 21.11 -0.39 -21.05
CA HIS A 12 21.42 -1.44 -22.03
C HIS A 12 20.41 -2.58 -22.22
N LEU A 13 19.32 -2.66 -21.46
CA LEU A 13 18.24 -3.60 -21.77
C LEU A 13 17.39 -3.09 -22.95
N LEU A 14 17.00 -4.00 -23.84
CA LEU A 14 16.24 -3.68 -25.04
C LEU A 14 14.90 -3.03 -24.66
N GLY A 15 14.66 -1.84 -25.23
CA GLY A 15 13.42 -1.08 -25.07
C GLY A 15 13.41 -0.09 -23.91
N CYS A 16 14.35 -0.12 -22.96
CA CYS A 16 14.39 0.81 -21.83
C CYS A 16 14.64 2.26 -22.26
N ASN A 17 14.30 3.21 -21.36
CA ASN A 17 14.33 4.65 -21.62
C ASN A 17 13.44 5.08 -22.80
N ALA A 18 12.25 4.49 -22.89
CA ALA A 18 11.34 4.66 -24.02
C ALA A 18 10.75 6.09 -24.13
N ASP A 19 10.63 6.80 -23.02
CA ASP A 19 10.18 8.19 -22.95
C ASP A 19 11.35 9.21 -23.04
N GLY A 20 12.60 8.73 -23.03
CA GLY A 20 13.80 9.54 -23.06
C GLY A 20 14.17 10.19 -21.72
N GLU A 21 13.41 9.93 -20.66
CA GLU A 21 13.58 10.54 -19.34
C GLU A 21 13.77 9.51 -18.23
N ASN A 22 13.01 8.41 -18.26
CA ASN A 22 12.97 7.40 -17.19
C ASN A 22 13.48 6.05 -17.71
N LEU A 23 14.51 5.49 -17.07
CA LEU A 23 15.10 4.21 -17.48
C LEU A 23 14.07 3.06 -17.45
N GLU A 24 13.13 3.13 -16.53
CA GLU A 24 12.08 2.16 -16.28
C GLU A 24 10.99 2.17 -17.37
N CYS A 25 10.88 3.23 -18.17
CA CYS A 25 9.96 3.24 -19.30
C CYS A 25 10.50 2.33 -20.42
N ARG A 26 9.74 1.30 -20.81
CA ARG A 26 10.15 0.27 -21.76
C ARG A 26 9.24 0.15 -22.97
N PHE A 27 9.78 0.21 -24.18
CA PHE A 27 9.07 -0.10 -25.42
C PHE A 27 8.66 -1.58 -25.50
N CYS A 28 7.51 -1.86 -26.12
CA CYS A 28 6.95 -3.20 -26.23
C CYS A 28 6.07 -3.36 -27.48
N GLY A 29 5.71 -4.60 -27.81
CA GLY A 29 4.55 -4.98 -28.63
C GLY A 29 4.58 -4.61 -30.12
N GLU A 30 5.59 -3.90 -30.60
CA GLU A 30 5.64 -3.43 -31.98
C GLU A 30 7.09 -3.26 -32.50
N GLY A 31 7.30 -3.50 -33.79
CA GLY A 31 8.57 -3.24 -34.47
C GLY A 31 9.75 -4.01 -33.86
N ALA A 32 10.83 -3.29 -33.54
CA ALA A 32 12.03 -3.86 -32.91
C ALA A 32 11.78 -4.41 -31.49
N TYR A 33 10.58 -4.20 -30.94
CA TYR A 33 10.19 -4.59 -29.59
C TYR A 33 9.01 -5.58 -29.59
N ALA A 34 8.69 -6.19 -30.73
CA ALA A 34 7.58 -7.12 -30.87
C ALA A 34 7.67 -8.35 -29.93
N ASP A 35 8.89 -8.77 -29.58
CA ASP A 35 9.14 -9.88 -28.64
C ASP A 35 8.97 -9.47 -27.16
N ILE A 36 8.96 -8.17 -26.86
CA ILE A 36 8.68 -7.65 -25.52
C ILE A 36 7.17 -7.49 -25.43
N ARG A 37 6.51 -8.34 -24.64
CA ARG A 37 5.07 -8.24 -24.42
C ARG A 37 4.77 -6.93 -23.69
N CYS A 38 3.90 -6.10 -24.28
CA CYS A 38 3.31 -5.02 -23.52
C CYS A 38 2.45 -5.62 -22.41
N PRO A 39 2.42 -5.00 -21.21
CA PRO A 39 1.27 -5.12 -20.34
C PRO A 39 0.03 -4.89 -21.19
N THR A 40 -0.89 -5.84 -21.17
CA THR A 40 -2.22 -5.52 -21.67
C THR A 40 -2.81 -4.45 -20.76
N GLU A 41 -3.73 -3.64 -21.28
CA GLU A 41 -4.57 -2.73 -20.47
C GLU A 41 -5.26 -3.48 -19.31
N GLU A 42 -5.20 -4.81 -19.25
CA GLU A 42 -5.75 -5.69 -18.23
C GLU A 42 -4.79 -5.99 -17.06
N GLN A 43 -3.51 -5.57 -17.10
CA GLN A 43 -2.55 -5.78 -15.99
C GLN A 43 -2.65 -4.71 -14.90
N HIS A 44 -3.87 -4.43 -14.44
CA HIS A 44 -4.11 -3.52 -13.34
C HIS A 44 -5.21 -4.08 -12.43
N CYS A 45 -5.13 -3.77 -11.14
CA CYS A 45 -6.23 -4.07 -10.22
C CYS A 45 -7.42 -3.16 -10.53
N THR A 46 -8.62 -3.70 -10.50
CA THR A 46 -9.84 -2.92 -10.74
C THR A 46 -10.68 -2.87 -9.47
N TRP A 47 -10.99 -1.65 -8.99
CA TRP A 47 -11.85 -1.47 -7.83
C TRP A 47 -13.22 -0.93 -8.27
N PRO A 48 -14.28 -1.76 -8.33
CA PRO A 48 -15.61 -1.28 -8.71
C PRO A 48 -16.22 -0.25 -7.75
N GLY A 49 -15.63 -0.14 -6.54
CA GLY A 49 -16.01 0.83 -5.51
C GLY A 49 -14.90 1.87 -5.29
N ALA A 50 -14.56 2.09 -4.02
CA ALA A 50 -13.44 2.92 -3.66
C ALA A 50 -12.13 2.13 -3.68
N GLU A 51 -11.06 2.77 -4.14
CA GLU A 51 -9.72 2.23 -4.04
C GLU A 51 -9.32 2.05 -2.56
N PRO A 52 -8.71 0.91 -2.20
CA PRO A 52 -8.34 0.63 -0.82
C PRO A 52 -7.17 1.50 -0.37
N VAL A 53 -7.12 1.75 0.94
CA VAL A 53 -5.95 2.35 1.59
C VAL A 53 -4.78 1.35 1.66
N THR A 54 -5.09 0.05 1.75
CA THR A 54 -4.10 -1.02 1.76
C THR A 54 -3.38 -1.01 0.41
N PRO A 55 -2.05 -0.82 0.38
CA PRO A 55 -1.32 -0.77 -0.87
C PRO A 55 -1.32 -2.13 -1.55
N TYR A 56 -1.25 -2.11 -2.87
CA TYR A 56 -1.40 -3.28 -3.71
C TYR A 56 -0.54 -3.17 -4.97
N TYR A 57 -0.27 -4.30 -5.61
CA TYR A 57 0.43 -4.36 -6.89
C TYR A 57 -0.04 -5.58 -7.70
N TRP A 58 0.26 -5.55 -8.99
CA TRP A 58 0.04 -6.69 -9.87
C TRP A 58 1.19 -7.70 -9.72
N ASP A 59 0.89 -8.87 -9.17
CA ASP A 59 1.84 -9.97 -8.94
C ASP A 59 1.49 -11.16 -9.84
N THR A 60 2.26 -11.37 -10.90
CA THR A 60 2.04 -12.51 -11.81
C THR A 60 2.33 -13.87 -11.19
N THR A 61 2.90 -13.90 -9.97
CA THR A 61 3.14 -15.14 -9.22
C THR A 61 2.02 -15.47 -8.23
N CYS A 62 1.00 -14.61 -8.12
CA CYS A 62 -0.14 -14.85 -7.25
C CYS A 62 -0.93 -16.10 -7.65
N GLN A 63 -1.46 -16.78 -6.63
CA GLN A 63 -2.34 -17.93 -6.78
C GLN A 63 -3.45 -17.83 -5.75
N MET A 64 -4.61 -18.42 -6.04
CA MET A 64 -5.71 -18.46 -5.08
C MET A 64 -5.26 -19.10 -3.75
N GLY A 65 -5.53 -18.39 -2.66
CA GLY A 65 -5.13 -18.80 -1.30
C GLY A 65 -3.76 -18.28 -0.85
N HIS A 66 -2.95 -17.70 -1.74
CA HIS A 66 -1.75 -16.99 -1.32
C HIS A 66 -2.11 -15.67 -0.61
N LEU A 67 -1.32 -15.30 0.41
CA LEU A 67 -1.57 -14.13 1.23
C LEU A 67 -1.57 -12.85 0.38
N GLY A 68 -2.68 -12.13 0.42
CA GLY A 68 -2.91 -10.88 -0.29
C GLY A 68 -3.43 -11.01 -1.72
N CYS A 69 -3.39 -12.20 -2.33
CA CYS A 69 -3.82 -12.41 -3.72
C CYS A 69 -5.34 -12.30 -3.89
N ASN A 70 -5.77 -12.07 -5.12
CA ASN A 70 -7.17 -11.80 -5.46
C ASN A 70 -7.74 -10.62 -4.65
N ALA A 71 -6.92 -9.59 -4.44
CA ALA A 71 -7.23 -8.45 -3.59
C ALA A 71 -8.45 -7.65 -4.05
N ASP A 72 -8.62 -7.51 -5.37
CA ASP A 72 -9.75 -6.82 -5.98
C ASP A 72 -10.98 -7.71 -6.21
N GLY A 73 -10.85 -9.01 -5.92
CA GLY A 73 -11.90 -10.02 -6.10
C GLY A 73 -12.18 -10.39 -7.56
N ILE A 74 -11.42 -9.85 -8.51
CA ILE A 74 -11.61 -10.02 -9.95
C ILE A 74 -10.37 -10.70 -10.55
N HIS A 75 -9.18 -10.20 -10.22
CA HIS A 75 -7.91 -10.63 -10.76
C HIS A 75 -7.07 -11.30 -9.67
N ILE A 76 -6.69 -12.56 -9.89
CA ILE A 76 -5.89 -13.34 -8.95
C ILE A 76 -4.55 -12.63 -8.67
N GLU A 77 -4.00 -12.00 -9.69
CA GLU A 77 -2.74 -11.26 -9.73
C GLU A 77 -2.76 -10.00 -8.85
N CYS A 78 -3.94 -9.43 -8.58
CA CYS A 78 -4.03 -8.28 -7.70
C CYS A 78 -3.65 -8.67 -6.27
N ARG A 79 -2.59 -8.08 -5.72
CA ARG A 79 -2.03 -8.47 -4.43
C ARG A 79 -1.89 -7.32 -3.44
N PHE A 80 -2.49 -7.44 -2.26
CA PHE A 80 -2.23 -6.54 -1.13
C PHE A 80 -0.84 -6.76 -0.49
N CYS A 81 -0.24 -5.69 0.04
CA CYS A 81 1.10 -5.70 0.63
C CYS A 81 1.29 -4.64 1.75
N GLU A 82 2.42 -4.69 2.48
CA GLU A 82 2.96 -3.79 3.53
C GLU A 82 2.08 -3.47 4.76
N MET A 83 0.76 -3.45 4.64
CA MET A 83 -0.20 -3.15 5.69
C MET A 83 -0.79 -4.45 6.27
N PHE A 84 -1.10 -4.49 7.56
CA PHE A 84 -1.68 -5.65 8.20
C PHE A 84 -3.03 -6.04 7.56
N PRO A 85 -3.29 -7.33 7.31
CA PRO A 85 -2.50 -8.51 7.69
C PRO A 85 -1.37 -8.88 6.70
N PHE A 86 -1.18 -8.12 5.63
CA PHE A 86 -0.26 -8.38 4.53
C PHE A 86 1.16 -7.81 4.73
N LYS A 87 1.51 -7.36 5.93
CA LYS A 87 2.82 -6.74 6.24
C LYS A 87 4.05 -7.60 5.89
N SER A 88 3.89 -8.93 5.79
CA SER A 88 4.96 -9.84 5.36
C SER A 88 5.15 -9.89 3.84
N VAL A 89 4.20 -9.37 3.07
CA VAL A 89 4.30 -9.19 1.62
C VAL A 89 4.86 -7.78 1.39
N ARG A 90 6.08 -7.72 0.85
CA ARG A 90 6.72 -6.44 0.49
C ARG A 90 6.09 -5.89 -0.78
N CYS A 91 5.70 -4.62 -0.77
CA CYS A 91 5.29 -3.95 -2.01
C CYS A 91 6.55 -3.64 -2.83
N PRO A 92 6.46 -3.65 -4.16
CA PRO A 92 7.50 -3.08 -5.01
C PRO A 92 7.60 -1.56 -4.78
N PRO A 93 8.76 -0.91 -5.05
CA PRO A 93 8.99 0.49 -4.71
C PRO A 93 7.92 1.47 -5.19
N TYR A 94 7.37 1.26 -6.40
CA TYR A 94 6.34 2.12 -7.00
C TYR A 94 4.97 2.02 -6.32
N ALA A 95 4.71 0.94 -5.58
CA ALA A 95 3.46 0.71 -4.85
C ALA A 95 3.61 0.92 -3.34
N ARG A 96 4.80 1.32 -2.86
CA ARG A 96 5.05 1.57 -1.44
C ARG A 96 4.56 2.98 -1.08
N PRO A 97 3.58 3.11 -0.16
CA PRO A 97 3.21 4.42 0.34
C PRO A 97 4.32 5.01 1.21
N GLU A 98 4.39 6.34 1.24
CA GLU A 98 5.24 7.08 2.17
C GLU A 98 4.62 7.03 3.57
N ILE A 99 5.07 6.07 4.37
CA ILE A 99 4.59 5.84 5.74
C ILE A 99 5.56 6.51 6.73
N PRO A 100 5.08 7.42 7.61
CA PRO A 100 5.89 8.03 8.65
C PRO A 100 6.30 7.01 9.72
N THR A 101 7.50 7.11 10.29
CA THR A 101 8.06 6.08 11.18
C THR A 101 7.63 6.16 12.65
N TYR A 102 7.20 7.33 13.11
CA TYR A 102 6.87 7.60 14.52
C TYR A 102 5.53 8.34 14.67
N GLU A 103 4.62 8.13 13.71
CA GLU A 103 3.33 8.77 13.67
C GLU A 103 2.28 7.81 13.09
N CYS A 104 1.05 7.91 13.60
CA CYS A 104 -0.08 7.20 13.02
C CYS A 104 -0.34 7.64 11.58
N TRP A 105 -0.61 6.71 10.67
CA TRP A 105 -0.82 7.02 9.26
C TRP A 105 -2.26 6.78 8.79
N PHE A 106 -3.02 7.86 8.62
CA PHE A 106 -4.39 7.82 8.07
C PHE A 106 -4.46 8.67 6.80
N PRO A 107 -4.17 8.12 5.61
CA PRO A 107 -4.08 8.92 4.38
C PRO A 107 -5.39 9.60 3.99
N HIS A 108 -6.53 9.04 4.39
CA HIS A 108 -7.87 9.64 4.22
C HIS A 108 -8.45 10.21 5.52
N GLY A 109 -7.63 10.33 6.57
CA GLY A 109 -8.06 10.71 7.91
C GLY A 109 -8.80 9.58 8.65
N THR A 110 -9.13 9.84 9.91
CA THR A 110 -9.97 8.97 10.74
C THR A 110 -10.85 9.82 11.65
N ALA A 111 -12.09 9.38 11.87
CA ALA A 111 -13.02 10.04 12.79
C ALA A 111 -12.75 9.68 14.27
N GLN A 112 -12.03 8.59 14.51
CA GLN A 112 -11.72 8.12 15.85
C GLN A 112 -10.46 8.83 16.36
N THR A 113 -10.49 9.32 17.59
CA THR A 113 -9.29 9.88 18.25
C THR A 113 -8.23 8.81 18.47
N TYR A 114 -6.97 9.19 18.29
CA TYR A 114 -5.83 8.29 18.38
C TYR A 114 -4.60 8.98 18.99
N TYR A 115 -3.63 8.19 19.39
CA TYR A 115 -2.32 8.65 19.83
C TYR A 115 -1.25 7.59 19.57
N TRP A 116 0.02 8.00 19.63
CA TRP A 116 1.15 7.10 19.54
C TRP A 116 1.51 6.52 20.92
N ASP A 117 1.41 5.20 21.07
CA ASP A 117 1.68 4.47 22.30
C ASP A 117 2.82 3.46 22.09
N ASN A 118 4.02 3.76 22.61
CA ASN A 118 5.16 2.85 22.49
C ASN A 118 4.95 1.49 23.18
N ASN A 119 4.00 1.39 24.11
CA ASN A 119 3.66 0.16 24.82
C ASN A 119 2.56 -0.64 24.12
N CYS A 120 1.92 -0.10 23.09
CA CYS A 120 0.91 -0.80 22.33
C CYS A 120 1.50 -2.01 21.60
N LYS A 121 0.72 -3.09 21.52
CA LYS A 121 1.07 -4.34 20.82
C LYS A 121 -0.16 -4.92 20.15
N ILE A 122 0.04 -5.62 19.04
CA ILE A 122 -1.03 -6.31 18.31
C ILE A 122 -1.81 -7.22 19.28
N GLY A 123 -3.15 -7.15 19.21
CA GLY A 123 -4.06 -7.91 20.09
C GLY A 123 -4.52 -7.15 21.33
N ILE A 124 -3.91 -6.01 21.67
CA ILE A 124 -4.42 -5.10 22.70
C ILE A 124 -5.46 -4.16 22.08
N LEU A 125 -6.57 -3.94 22.79
CA LEU A 125 -7.67 -3.08 22.33
C LEU A 125 -7.16 -1.68 21.92
N GLY A 126 -7.50 -1.29 20.70
CA GLY A 126 -7.15 -0.01 20.11
C GLY A 126 -5.79 0.02 19.40
N CYS A 127 -4.87 -0.92 19.63
CA CYS A 127 -3.57 -0.95 18.96
C CYS A 127 -3.67 -1.33 17.48
N LEU A 128 -2.62 -1.03 16.70
CA LEU A 128 -2.60 -1.22 15.25
C LEU A 128 -3.73 -0.43 14.56
N ALA A 129 -4.06 0.74 15.10
CA ALA A 129 -5.21 1.54 14.67
C ALA A 129 -5.13 1.96 13.20
N ASP A 130 -3.93 2.25 12.71
CA ASP A 130 -3.64 2.63 11.32
C ASP A 130 -3.29 1.43 10.43
N GLY A 131 -3.38 0.19 10.95
CA GLY A 131 -3.08 -1.03 10.21
C GLY A 131 -1.60 -1.26 9.91
N ILE A 132 -0.69 -0.38 10.34
CA ILE A 132 0.74 -0.47 10.01
C ILE A 132 1.59 -0.44 11.27
N HIS A 133 1.42 0.57 12.10
CA HIS A 133 2.18 0.76 13.32
C HIS A 133 1.44 0.13 14.48
N GLU A 134 2.07 -0.86 15.12
CA GLU A 134 1.48 -1.44 16.32
C GLU A 134 1.24 -0.41 17.41
N GLN A 135 2.08 0.64 17.45
CA GLN A 135 2.06 1.75 18.39
C GLN A 135 0.89 2.70 18.17
N CYS A 136 0.30 2.75 16.97
CA CYS A 136 -0.83 3.61 16.74
C CYS A 136 -2.05 3.07 17.50
N ARG A 137 -2.62 3.88 18.40
CA ARG A 137 -3.70 3.43 19.29
C ARG A 137 -4.92 4.34 19.23
N TYR A 138 -6.09 3.74 19.00
CA TYR A 138 -7.37 4.42 19.22
C TYR A 138 -7.67 4.63 20.71
N CYS A 139 -8.23 5.78 21.03
CA CYS A 139 -8.58 6.20 22.40
C CYS A 139 -9.85 7.05 22.41
N GLY A 140 -10.46 7.24 23.57
CA GLY A 140 -11.55 8.18 23.79
C GLY A 140 -12.92 7.73 23.26
N PRO A 141 -13.96 8.53 23.51
CA PRO A 141 -15.36 8.13 23.29
C PRO A 141 -15.71 7.84 21.83
N GLY A 142 -15.00 8.43 20.85
CA GLY A 142 -15.05 7.96 19.45
C GLY A 142 -16.43 7.89 18.79
N SER A 143 -16.51 7.34 17.58
CA SER A 143 -17.75 7.28 16.80
C SER A 143 -18.76 6.22 17.30
N HIS A 144 -18.30 5.22 18.08
CA HIS A 144 -19.14 4.13 18.57
C HIS A 144 -18.84 3.68 20.02
N GLY A 145 -18.10 4.46 20.82
CA GLY A 145 -17.81 4.13 22.23
C GLY A 145 -16.82 2.97 22.44
N ALA A 146 -16.36 2.30 21.37
CA ALA A 146 -15.51 1.11 21.46
C ALA A 146 -14.19 1.32 22.23
N TYR A 147 -13.72 2.57 22.33
CA TYR A 147 -12.46 2.94 22.97
C TYR A 147 -12.64 3.91 24.14
N GLU A 148 -13.87 4.10 24.64
CA GLU A 148 -14.18 5.04 25.72
C GLU A 148 -13.40 4.75 27.02
N GLY A 149 -13.10 3.47 27.28
CA GLY A 149 -12.26 3.05 28.40
C GLY A 149 -10.75 3.28 28.22
N ILE A 150 -10.31 3.79 27.07
CA ILE A 150 -8.91 4.09 26.79
C ILE A 150 -8.73 5.62 26.82
N PRO A 151 -8.11 6.19 27.86
CA PRO A 151 -7.94 7.64 27.94
C PRO A 151 -6.98 8.14 26.84
N CYS A 152 -7.38 9.19 26.13
CA CYS A 152 -6.46 9.90 25.26
C CYS A 152 -5.50 10.75 26.09
N PRO A 153 -4.21 10.85 25.71
CA PRO A 153 -3.29 11.80 26.32
C PRO A 153 -3.85 13.23 26.22
N ALA A 154 -3.72 14.01 27.29
CA ALA A 154 -3.99 15.43 27.21
C ALA A 154 -3.00 16.09 26.23
N PRO A 155 -3.39 17.16 25.51
CA PRO A 155 -2.43 17.97 24.78
C PRO A 155 -1.31 18.41 25.72
N PRO A 156 -0.06 18.51 25.25
CA PRO A 156 1.02 19.05 26.09
C PRO A 156 0.61 20.43 26.60
N THR A 157 0.59 20.60 27.91
CA THR A 157 0.39 21.91 28.54
C THR A 157 1.56 22.79 28.15
N VAL A 158 1.31 23.77 27.28
CA VAL A 158 2.25 24.88 27.04
C VAL A 158 2.30 25.68 28.34
N LEU A 159 3.38 25.54 29.09
CA LEU A 159 3.65 26.44 30.22
C LEU A 159 3.89 27.85 29.64
N PRO A 160 3.25 28.89 30.20
CA PRO A 160 3.39 30.26 29.72
C PRO A 160 4.81 30.81 29.87
#